data_AF-A0A382DZB6-F1
#
_entry.id   AF-A0A382DZB6-F1
#
_cell.length_a   1.000
_cell.length_b   1.000
_cell.length_c   1.000
_cell.angle_alpha   90.00
_cell.angle_beta   90.00
_cell.angle_gamma   90.00
#
_symmetry.space_group_name_H-M   'P 1'
#
loop_
_entity.id
_entity.type
_entity.pdbx_description
1 polymer ?
#
loop_
_entity_poly.entity_id
_entity_poly.type
_entity_poly.pdbx_seq_one_letter_code
_entity_poly.pdbx_strand_id
1 'polypeptide(L)' 'VLYIGNYRDGTGWANACIGNMLALDAVDIDVVPRAISFEVEDSDYPDRIKQLELKHKNRSSNCDCDIVIQHTL' A
#
# COMPACT_ATOMS: atom_id res chain seq x y z
N VAL A 1 7.73 3.74 6.12
CA VAL A 1 6.39 4.36 6.09
C VAL A 1 5.35 3.26 5.99
N LEU A 2 4.47 3.15 6.98
CA LEU A 2 3.29 2.29 6.90
C LEU A 2 2.23 2.99 6.04
N TYR A 3 1.80 2.33 4.96
CA TYR A 3 0.80 2.88 4.05
C TYR A 3 -0.47 2.03 4.09
N ILE A 4 -1.55 2.60 4.63
CA ILE A 4 -2.87 1.95 4.72
C ILE A 4 -3.78 2.60 3.69
N GLY A 5 -4.36 1.79 2.79
CA GLY A 5 -5.24 2.31 1.74
C GLY A 5 -5.99 1.21 1.00
N ASN A 6 -6.99 1.61 0.22
CA ASN A 6 -7.83 0.72 -0.58
C ASN A 6 -7.31 0.51 -2.00
N TYR A 7 -5.99 0.30 -2.11
CA TYR A 7 -5.27 0.18 -3.38
C TYR A 7 -5.56 -1.12 -4.15
N ARG A 8 -6.35 -2.03 -3.59
CA ARG A 8 -6.79 -3.26 -4.26
C ARG A 8 -8.19 -3.16 -4.86
N ASP A 9 -8.89 -2.04 -4.67
CA ASP A 9 -10.33 -1.95 -4.99
C ASP A 9 -10.60 -1.47 -6.43
N GLY A 10 -9.57 -1.14 -7.22
CA GLY A 10 -9.71 -0.72 -8.61
C GLY A 10 -10.38 0.64 -8.83
N THR A 11 -10.60 1.41 -7.76
CA THR A 11 -11.27 2.71 -7.79
C THR A 11 -10.32 3.87 -8.11
N GLY A 12 -10.87 5.07 -8.31
CA GLY A 12 -10.06 6.30 -8.38
C GLY A 12 -9.22 6.53 -7.11
N TRP A 13 -9.73 6.16 -5.94
CA TRP A 13 -9.00 6.20 -4.68
C TRP A 13 -7.89 5.16 -4.62
N ALA A 14 -8.14 3.96 -5.15
CA ALA A 14 -7.12 2.93 -5.29
C ALA A 14 -5.94 3.45 -6.15
N ASN A 15 -6.25 4.09 -7.29
CA ASN A 15 -5.24 4.69 -8.16
C ASN A 15 -4.45 5.81 -7.46
N ALA A 16 -5.11 6.65 -6.67
CA ALA A 16 -4.43 7.68 -5.88
C ALA A 16 -3.50 7.07 -4.82
N CYS A 17 -3.91 5.98 -4.18
CA CYS A 17 -3.07 5.24 -3.24
C CYS A 17 -1.84 4.65 -3.92
N ILE A 18 -2.03 3.98 -5.05
CA ILE A 18 -0.97 3.38 -5.86
C ILE A 18 0.04 4.45 -6.28
N GLY A 19 -0.43 5.57 -6.84
CA GLY A 19 0.43 6.66 -7.29
C GLY A 19 1.29 7.24 -6.18
N ASN A 20 0.71 7.44 -4.99
CA ASN A 20 1.44 7.95 -3.84
C ASN A 20 2.49 6.94 -3.33
N MET A 21 2.12 5.67 -3.18
CA MET A 21 3.09 4.62 -2.79
C MET A 21 4.26 4.51 -3.77
N LEU A 22 4.01 4.56 -5.08
CA LEU A 22 5.06 4.51 -6.10
C LEU A 22 5.94 5.76 -6.07
N ALA A 23 5.37 6.94 -5.80
CA ALA A 23 6.15 8.17 -5.65
C ALA A 23 7.09 8.10 -4.44
N LEU A 24 6.64 7.54 -3.32
CA LEU A 24 7.47 7.32 -2.13
C LEU A 24 8.57 6.28 -2.40
N ASP A 25 8.23 5.15 -2.99
CA ASP A 25 9.19 4.09 -3.36
C ASP A 25 10.25 4.60 -4.36
N ALA A 26 9.87 5.48 -5.29
CA ALA A 26 10.79 6.07 -6.28
C ALA A 26 11.89 6.97 -5.67
N VAL A 27 11.72 7.42 -4.43
CA VAL A 27 12.73 8.19 -3.67
C VAL A 27 13.31 7.37 -2.51
N ASP A 28 13.32 6.04 -2.66
CA ASP A 28 13.92 5.06 -1.73
C ASP A 28 13.33 5.06 -0.31
N ILE A 29 12.07 5.51 -0.15
CA ILE A 29 11.36 5.37 1.12
C ILE A 29 10.89 3.92 1.28
N ASP A 30 11.17 3.28 2.44
CA ASP A 30 10.68 1.94 2.76
C ASP A 30 9.16 1.96 2.98
N VAL A 31 8.39 1.77 1.91
CA VAL A 31 6.92 1.71 1.95
C VAL A 31 6.50 0.29 2.37
N VAL A 32 5.66 0.22 3.40
CA VAL A 32 5.04 -1.01 3.90
C VAL A 32 3.55 -0.96 3.59
N PRO A 33 3.10 -1.54 2.48
CA PRO A 33 1.69 -1.51 2.09
C PRO A 33 0.84 -2.40 3.01
N ARG A 34 -0.34 -1.90 3.39
CA ARG A 34 -1.40 -2.65 4.08
C ARG A 34 -2.74 -2.31 3.45
N ALA A 35 -3.28 -3.26 2.69
CA ALA A 35 -4.55 -3.06 2.02
C ALA A 35 -5.69 -3.16 3.03
N ILE A 36 -6.62 -2.22 2.96
CA ILE A 36 -7.99 -2.46 3.38
C ILE A 36 -8.83 -2.56 2.12
N SER A 37 -9.71 -3.55 2.02
CA SER A 37 -10.59 -3.67 0.86
C SER A 37 -12.03 -3.52 1.31
N PHE A 38 -12.80 -2.72 0.57
CA PHE A 38 -14.26 -2.63 0.71
C PHE A 38 -14.99 -3.48 -0.33
N GLU A 39 -14.24 -4.07 -1.27
CA GLU A 39 -14.73 -4.92 -2.33
C GLU A 39 -14.52 -6.40 -2.00
N VAL A 40 -15.34 -7.26 -2.59
CA VAL A 40 -15.25 -8.71 -2.37
C VAL A 40 -14.04 -9.32 -3.08
N GLU A 41 -13.66 -8.75 -4.21
CA GLU A 41 -12.57 -9.22 -5.05
C GLU A 41 -11.52 -8.13 -5.23
N ASP A 42 -10.25 -8.54 -5.24
CA ASP A 42 -9.13 -7.65 -5.56
C ASP A 42 -9.13 -7.33 -7.06
N SER A 43 -9.02 -6.05 -7.41
CA SER A 43 -8.69 -5.61 -8.76
C SER A 43 -7.22 -5.89 -9.07
N ASP A 44 -6.83 -5.80 -10.35
CA ASP A 44 -5.40 -5.77 -10.67
C ASP A 44 -4.74 -4.47 -10.18
N TYR A 45 -3.48 -4.55 -9.79
CA TYR A 45 -2.66 -3.44 -9.32
C TYR A 45 -1.18 -3.72 -9.62
N PRO A 46 -0.31 -2.69 -9.66
CA PRO A 46 1.05 -2.85 -10.17
C PRO A 46 1.89 -3.89 -9.43
N ASP A 47 2.70 -4.63 -10.19
CA ASP A 47 3.59 -5.67 -9.65
C ASP A 47 4.57 -5.14 -8.62
N ARG A 48 4.96 -3.86 -8.72
CA ARG A 48 5.83 -3.25 -7.72
C ARG A 48 5.21 -3.22 -6.33
N ILE A 49 3.90 -2.94 -6.23
CA ILE A 49 3.18 -2.97 -4.95
C ILE A 49 3.10 -4.42 -4.44
N LYS A 50 2.83 -5.40 -5.31
CA LYS A 50 2.85 -6.84 -4.96
C LYS A 50 4.22 -7.25 -4.39
N GLN A 51 5.31 -6.77 -4.98
CA GLN A 51 6.68 -7.01 -4.49
C GLN A 51 6.91 -6.39 -3.11
N LEU A 52 6.45 -5.17 -2.86
CA LEU A 52 6.55 -4.51 -1.56
C LEU A 52 5.74 -5.27 -0.49
N GLU A 53 4.53 -5.71 -0.81
CA GLU A 53 3.75 -6.57 0.09
C GLU A 53 4.50 -7.86 0.43
N LEU A 54 5.06 -8.53 -0.58
CA LEU A 54 5.83 -9.77 -0.39
C LEU A 54 7.06 -9.55 0.48
N LYS A 55 7.82 -8.47 0.22
CA LYS A 55 8.99 -8.04 1.00
C LYS A 55 8.65 -7.89 2.48
N HIS A 56 7.45 -7.41 2.81
CA HIS A 56 7.01 -7.14 4.17
C HIS A 56 5.99 -8.16 4.73
N LYS A 57 5.79 -9.31 4.06
CA LYS A 57 4.80 -10.34 4.43
C LYS A 57 4.98 -10.89 5.84
N ASN A 58 6.22 -11.00 6.30
CA ASN A 58 6.56 -11.56 7.61
C ASN A 58 6.69 -10.50 8.73
N ARG A 59 6.47 -9.20 8.44
CA ARG A 59 6.47 -8.17 9.49
C ARG A 59 5.17 -8.30 10.29
N SER A 60 5.30 -8.74 11.54
CA SER A 60 4.16 -9.07 12.41
C SER A 60 3.47 -7.86 13.06
N SER A 61 3.96 -6.64 12.86
CA SER A 61 3.33 -5.48 13.48
C SER A 61 3.60 -4.19 12.72
N ASN A 62 2.65 -3.25 12.84
CA ASN A 62 2.75 -1.87 12.41
C ASN A 62 3.77 -1.05 13.24
N CYS A 63 4.61 -1.71 14.06
CA CYS A 63 5.42 -1.09 15.10
C CYS A 63 6.83 -0.67 14.65
N ASP A 64 7.26 -1.08 13.46
CA ASP A 64 8.60 -0.77 12.92
C ASP A 64 8.56 0.34 11.85
N CYS A 65 7.54 1.20 11.89
CA CYS A 65 7.37 2.31 10.96
C CYS A 65 7.35 3.64 11.70
N ASP A 66 8.20 4.57 11.28
CA ASP A 66 8.29 5.91 11.89
C ASP A 66 7.09 6.81 11.55
N ILE A 67 6.46 6.54 10.39
CA ILE A 67 5.39 7.35 9.83
C ILE A 67 4.28 6.42 9.33
N VAL A 68 3.04 6.82 9.62
CA VAL A 68 1.82 6.20 9.09
C VAL A 68 1.13 7.15 8.15
N ILE A 69 0.77 6.67 6.97
CA ILE A 69 -0.13 7.34 6.02
C ILE A 69 -1.38 6.48 5.91
N GLN A 70 -2.51 7.02 6.37
CA GLN A 70 -3.82 6.43 6.15
C GLN A 70 -4.52 7.20 5.02
N HIS A 71 -4.61 6.57 3.85
CA HIS A 71 -5.24 7.10 2.65
C HIS A 71 -6.50 6.28 2.38
N THR A 72 -7.53 6.55 3.16
CA THR A 72 -8.80 5.81 3.17
C THR A 72 -9.94 6.81 3.25
N LEU A 73 -11.01 6.60 2.47
CA LEU A 73 -12.28 7.32 2.62
C LEU A 73 -13.33 6.37 3.20
#